data_AF-A0A7Y2E881-F1
#
_entry.id   AF-A0A7Y2E881-F1
#
_cell.length_a   1.000
_cell.length_b   1.000
_cell.length_c   1.000
_cell.angle_alpha   90.00
_cell.angle_beta   90.00
_cell.angle_gamma   90.00
#
_symmetry.space_group_name_H-M   'P 1'
#
loop_
_entity.id
_entity.type
_entity.pdbx_description
1 polymer ?
#
loop_
_entity_poly.entity_id
_entity_poly.type
_entity_poly.pdbx_seq_one_letter_code
_entity_poly.pdbx_strand_id
1 'polypeptide(L)'
;LIVAGGGAGAGNNTNAEIYMQFAVDFGPGAPQPAGNNWLTSHTSEGAWNGQNWYSARLDTAQQGGIVSNSTTWMSAYHEDDPNFSGTDESLDPNDLDPNGLGRLANDIFPEGNGGLFTMGTRVNIFYKARYVDSGGTPTTNVWFTFPDTTGGTFLEMEVLPSSAEADSTWNCVLYVDHFNRGAQLPIENGLTSILGSTVSGNFELTPWDRFDVRAESSQQGSFGRPLNTQYNANAIQTFAYKAIVWNSGNLGAFNLVEEDANVLIPWLTLVDTGLGNNNLYVSGDGAAQSMTGEAASEPSATLLLNQWMGVSYTCGTVRDAGCPSGSVLDEVACIEVNTAGGAFVGDDDSVVLVGNGCPQQRSFDVVTTQSGAAGSPAGNEAYSGPLKGTVNYHSVSNAASGGPDYLTVLDGASVHYRSDEATCTDTQLQVTDRLSRVLTYFGYASAQSCIDPTAGLGIGDDQPRGQSFNVALSNFAPNPLTAGRGKVSFTLSQKADAVIEVFDVNGRLVRTLFDSIAEEGVNEVYWDGTDASGASVASGVYFYQLRVENGDTVAKKMLVIQNGGR
;
A
#
# COMPACT_ATOMS: atom_id res chain seq x y z
N LEU A 1 23.50 -6.79 8.50
CA LEU A 1 24.92 -7.19 8.57
C LEU A 1 25.17 -7.86 9.91
N ILE A 2 25.41 -9.17 9.97
CA ILE A 2 25.75 -9.83 11.24
C ILE A 2 27.27 -9.72 11.42
N VAL A 3 27.72 -8.66 12.09
CA VAL A 3 29.09 -8.64 12.64
C VAL A 3 28.98 -9.36 13.98
N ALA A 4 29.24 -10.67 13.98
CA ALA A 4 29.16 -11.46 15.21
C ALA A 4 30.14 -10.92 16.24
N GLY A 5 29.62 -10.30 17.31
CA GLY A 5 30.37 -9.83 18.46
C GLY A 5 30.70 -11.01 19.39
N GLY A 6 31.99 -11.31 19.53
CA GLY A 6 32.47 -12.17 20.60
C GLY A 6 32.80 -11.33 21.84
N GLY A 7 32.14 -11.61 22.96
CA GLY A 7 32.60 -11.23 24.31
C GLY A 7 31.75 -10.19 25.03
N ALA A 8 31.11 -10.62 26.13
CA ALA A 8 30.33 -9.79 27.04
C ALA A 8 31.19 -8.85 27.88
N GLY A 9 30.78 -7.59 28.02
CA GLY A 9 31.17 -6.74 29.14
C GLY A 9 31.39 -5.26 28.82
N ALA A 10 30.42 -4.43 29.23
CA ALA A 10 30.46 -2.99 29.47
C ALA A 10 30.49 -2.02 28.26
N GLY A 11 29.40 -1.23 28.11
CA GLY A 11 29.31 0.08 27.45
C GLY A 11 29.75 0.15 25.97
N ASN A 12 28.85 0.51 25.05
CA ASN A 12 29.12 0.61 23.59
C ASN A 12 29.45 -0.74 22.93
N ASN A 13 28.58 -1.73 23.12
CA ASN A 13 28.84 -3.15 22.84
C ASN A 13 28.86 -3.56 21.34
N THR A 14 29.56 -2.82 20.48
CA THR A 14 30.10 -3.42 19.25
C THR A 14 31.54 -2.95 19.08
N ASN A 15 32.48 -3.89 19.17
CA ASN A 15 33.85 -3.74 18.69
C ASN A 15 33.86 -3.64 17.15
N ALA A 16 33.00 -2.80 16.57
CA ALA A 16 32.84 -2.62 15.15
C ALA A 16 32.53 -1.15 14.85
N GLU A 17 33.13 -0.63 13.79
CA GLU A 17 32.65 0.59 13.15
C GLU A 17 31.95 0.23 11.85
N ILE A 18 30.84 0.89 11.58
CA ILE A 18 30.01 0.67 10.39
C ILE A 18 29.83 1.99 9.67
N TYR A 19 29.99 1.94 8.35
CA TYR A 19 29.73 3.05 7.47
C TYR A 19 28.64 2.66 6.50
N MET A 20 27.72 3.58 6.28
CA MET A 20 26.92 3.61 5.08
C MET A 20 27.75 4.26 3.98
N GLN A 21 27.74 3.64 2.81
CA GLN A 21 28.33 4.15 1.59
C GLN A 21 27.19 4.39 0.63
N PHE A 22 27.10 5.60 0.08
CA PHE A 22 25.99 5.95 -0.78
C PHE A 22 26.42 6.82 -1.95
N ALA A 23 25.65 6.73 -3.03
CA ALA A 23 25.72 7.60 -4.19
C ALA A 23 24.29 8.06 -4.52
N VAL A 24 24.15 9.33 -4.90
CA VAL A 24 22.85 9.94 -5.20
C VAL A 24 22.88 10.56 -6.58
N ASP A 25 21.89 10.20 -7.39
CA ASP A 25 21.54 10.89 -8.61
C ASP A 25 20.22 11.62 -8.36
N PHE A 26 20.29 12.96 -8.25
CA PHE A 26 19.12 13.78 -7.93
C PHE A 26 18.16 13.87 -9.12
N GLY A 27 16.87 13.70 -8.83
CA GLY A 27 15.79 13.87 -9.80
C GLY A 27 15.54 15.33 -10.19
N PRO A 28 14.69 15.57 -11.20
CA PRO A 28 14.27 16.91 -11.58
C PRO A 28 13.62 17.66 -10.40
N GLY A 29 13.80 18.98 -10.37
CA GLY A 29 13.25 19.84 -9.33
C GLY A 29 14.01 19.83 -8.00
N ALA A 30 14.98 18.91 -7.80
CA ALA A 30 15.79 18.89 -6.59
C ALA A 30 16.55 20.22 -6.42
N PRO A 31 16.62 20.78 -5.19
CA PRO A 31 17.36 22.02 -4.93
C PRO A 31 18.87 21.76 -5.03
N GLN A 32 19.39 21.80 -6.26
CA GLN A 32 20.79 21.46 -6.60
C GLN A 32 21.83 22.07 -5.64
N PRO A 33 21.73 23.35 -5.20
CA PRO A 33 22.66 23.88 -4.21
C PRO A 33 22.58 23.18 -2.85
N ALA A 34 21.38 22.87 -2.35
CA ALA A 34 21.19 22.18 -1.09
C ALA A 34 21.66 20.71 -1.18
N GLY A 35 21.32 20.02 -2.27
CA GLY A 35 21.79 18.66 -2.55
C GLY A 35 23.31 18.56 -2.62
N ASN A 36 23.96 19.47 -3.34
CA ASN A 36 25.41 19.52 -3.42
C ASN A 36 26.05 19.85 -2.07
N ASN A 37 25.49 20.79 -1.31
CA ASN A 37 25.99 21.12 0.03
C ASN A 37 25.92 19.89 0.96
N TRP A 38 24.79 19.18 0.96
CA TRP A 38 24.61 17.94 1.70
C TRP A 38 25.60 16.86 1.25
N LEU A 39 25.81 16.64 -0.05
CA LEU A 39 26.83 15.69 -0.52
C LEU A 39 28.24 16.09 -0.04
N THR A 40 28.59 17.38 -0.14
CA THR A 40 29.94 17.85 0.24
C THR A 40 30.21 17.91 1.73
N SER A 41 29.18 17.82 2.60
CA SER A 41 29.41 17.62 4.03
C SER A 41 29.95 16.22 4.31
N HIS A 42 29.65 15.25 3.47
CA HIS A 42 30.10 13.87 3.67
C HIS A 42 31.54 13.64 3.20
N THR A 43 32.16 12.61 3.78
CA THR A 43 33.48 12.17 3.33
C THR A 43 33.35 11.54 1.94
N SER A 44 34.10 12.07 0.97
CA SER A 44 34.16 11.51 -0.38
C SER A 44 35.03 10.25 -0.41
N GLU A 45 34.48 9.18 -0.97
CA GLU A 45 35.12 7.87 -1.16
C GLU A 45 35.64 7.69 -2.60
N GLY A 46 35.46 8.72 -3.45
CA GLY A 46 35.87 8.75 -4.85
C GLY A 46 34.79 8.24 -5.81
N ALA A 47 35.16 8.18 -7.09
CA ALA A 47 34.26 7.74 -8.15
C ALA A 47 34.40 6.23 -8.41
N TRP A 48 33.27 5.52 -8.40
CA TRP A 48 33.21 4.08 -8.68
C TRP A 48 31.86 3.72 -9.30
N ASN A 49 31.86 2.76 -10.23
CA ASN A 49 30.68 2.35 -10.99
C ASN A 49 29.91 3.51 -11.68
N GLY A 50 30.64 4.54 -12.12
CA GLY A 50 30.04 5.69 -12.80
C GLY A 50 29.44 6.77 -11.88
N GLN A 51 29.48 6.57 -10.55
CA GLN A 51 28.93 7.51 -9.57
C GLN A 51 30.00 8.02 -8.60
N ASN A 52 29.74 9.17 -7.97
CA ASN A 52 30.55 9.67 -6.87
C ASN A 52 30.00 9.12 -5.54
N TRP A 53 30.86 8.46 -4.77
CA TRP A 53 30.47 7.81 -3.53
C TRP A 53 30.90 8.64 -2.32
N TYR A 54 30.05 8.57 -1.30
CA TYR A 54 30.19 9.28 -0.04
C TYR A 54 29.95 8.32 1.13
N SER A 55 30.42 8.71 2.32
CA SER A 55 30.29 7.89 3.51
C SER A 55 29.80 8.66 4.73
N ALA A 56 28.99 7.98 5.54
CA ALA A 56 28.62 8.39 6.89
C ALA A 56 28.87 7.23 7.85
N ARG A 57 29.51 7.49 8.99
CA ARG A 57 29.65 6.51 10.07
C ARG A 57 28.33 6.40 10.83
N LEU A 58 27.82 5.18 10.95
CA LEU A 58 26.53 4.91 11.60
C LEU A 58 26.68 4.79 13.11
N ASP A 59 25.71 5.33 13.82
CA ASP A 59 25.56 5.11 15.26
C ASP A 59 24.85 3.78 15.58
N THR A 60 25.20 3.21 16.73
CA THR A 60 24.52 2.05 17.32
C THR A 60 23.10 2.37 17.70
N ALA A 61 22.12 1.53 17.34
CA ALA A 61 20.72 1.81 17.68
C ALA A 61 20.49 1.82 19.20
N GLN A 62 19.84 2.86 19.71
CA GLN A 62 19.51 3.06 21.13
C GLN A 62 18.00 3.29 21.30
N GLN A 63 17.39 2.65 22.30
CA GLN A 63 16.00 2.91 22.68
C GLN A 63 15.92 3.14 24.20
N GLY A 64 15.44 4.33 24.61
CA GLY A 64 15.28 4.67 26.03
C GLY A 64 16.57 4.65 26.84
N GLY A 65 17.70 5.07 26.24
CA GLY A 65 19.02 5.04 26.89
C GLY A 65 19.71 3.68 26.87
N ILE A 66 19.10 2.66 26.25
CA ILE A 66 19.64 1.30 26.17
C ILE A 66 20.08 1.03 24.74
N VAL A 67 21.38 0.79 24.56
CA VAL A 67 21.94 0.31 23.29
C VAL A 67 21.32 -1.05 22.96
N SER A 68 20.70 -1.13 21.79
CA SER A 68 20.11 -2.34 21.22
C SER A 68 21.17 -3.43 21.03
N ASN A 69 20.72 -4.65 20.75
CA ASN A 69 21.65 -5.75 20.48
C ASN A 69 22.60 -5.43 19.30
N SER A 70 23.72 -6.14 19.21
CA SER A 70 24.87 -5.88 18.33
C SER A 70 24.60 -5.99 16.81
N THR A 71 23.36 -5.90 16.36
CA THR A 71 22.96 -6.13 14.96
C THR A 71 22.10 -5.01 14.37
N THR A 72 21.76 -3.98 15.14
CA THR A 72 20.92 -2.86 14.72
C THR A 72 21.64 -1.53 14.84
N TRP A 73 21.50 -0.70 13.81
CA TRP A 73 22.21 0.58 13.63
C TRP A 73 21.19 1.65 13.26
N MET A 74 21.44 2.88 13.65
CA MET A 74 20.59 4.03 13.30
C MET A 74 20.92 4.52 11.90
N SER A 75 19.96 5.19 11.26
CA SER A 75 20.22 6.06 10.10
C SER A 75 20.79 7.42 10.52
N ALA A 76 21.46 7.49 11.67
CA ALA A 76 22.03 8.70 12.23
C ALA A 76 23.56 8.60 12.29
N TYR A 77 24.22 9.76 12.25
CA TYR A 77 25.66 9.86 12.43
C TYR A 77 26.09 9.36 13.81
N HIS A 78 27.20 8.64 13.84
CA HIS A 78 27.95 8.35 15.07
C HIS A 78 28.58 9.63 15.63
N GLU A 79 28.73 9.75 16.95
CA GLU A 79 29.33 10.90 17.63
C GLU A 79 30.78 11.23 17.23
N ASP A 80 31.48 10.29 16.59
CA ASP A 80 32.83 10.45 16.05
C ASP A 80 32.83 10.91 14.57
N ASP A 81 31.66 10.94 13.91
CA ASP A 81 31.54 11.42 12.54
C ASP A 81 31.67 12.95 12.49
N PRO A 82 32.43 13.54 11.54
CA PRO A 82 32.57 14.99 11.42
C PRO A 82 31.25 15.75 11.24
N ASN A 83 30.20 15.10 10.74
CA ASN A 83 28.88 15.71 10.52
C ASN A 83 27.95 15.58 11.73
N PHE A 84 28.35 14.86 12.77
CA PHE A 84 27.56 14.78 14.00
C PHE A 84 27.48 16.15 14.69
N SER A 85 26.30 16.50 15.19
CA SER A 85 26.06 17.73 15.92
C SER A 85 25.16 17.52 17.14
N GLY A 86 25.40 18.28 18.21
CA GLY A 86 24.59 18.18 19.43
C GLY A 86 24.82 16.87 20.21
N THR A 87 23.74 16.15 20.48
CA THR A 87 23.69 14.89 21.25
C THR A 87 22.86 13.86 20.49
N ASP A 88 22.93 12.59 20.88
CA ASP A 88 22.21 11.47 20.25
C ASP A 88 20.67 11.63 20.32
N GLU A 89 20.18 12.49 21.21
CA GLU A 89 18.75 12.80 21.39
C GLU A 89 18.38 14.19 20.85
N SER A 90 19.32 14.91 20.23
CA SER A 90 19.06 16.23 19.67
C SER A 90 18.07 16.11 18.52
N LEU A 91 17.01 16.93 18.56
CA LEU A 91 15.99 16.98 17.53
C LEU A 91 16.19 18.21 16.63
N ASP A 92 15.98 18.06 15.33
CA ASP A 92 15.88 19.19 14.39
C ASP A 92 14.45 19.75 14.45
N PRO A 93 14.26 20.98 14.96
CA PRO A 93 12.94 21.60 15.03
C PRO A 93 12.36 21.97 13.64
N ASN A 94 13.17 21.89 12.58
CA ASN A 94 12.75 22.16 11.21
C ASN A 94 12.48 20.88 10.42
N ASP A 95 12.78 19.70 10.99
CA ASP A 95 12.49 18.40 10.41
C ASP A 95 11.49 17.68 11.32
N LEU A 96 10.20 17.80 11.00
CA LEU A 96 9.13 17.26 11.81
C LEU A 96 8.58 15.96 11.20
N ASP A 97 8.26 15.01 12.07
CA ASP A 97 7.43 13.85 11.73
C ASP A 97 5.96 14.29 11.48
N PRO A 98 5.06 13.40 11.03
CA PRO A 98 3.67 13.76 10.74
C PRO A 98 2.87 14.15 11.98
N ASN A 99 3.38 13.83 13.17
CA ASN A 99 2.78 14.18 14.45
C ASN A 99 3.31 15.53 14.98
N GLY A 100 4.15 16.22 14.21
CA GLY A 100 4.76 17.49 14.58
C GLY A 100 5.91 17.36 15.59
N LEU A 101 6.47 16.16 15.76
CA LEU A 101 7.63 15.91 16.61
C LEU A 101 8.91 16.09 15.80
N GLY A 102 9.90 16.79 16.35
CA GLY A 102 11.21 16.92 15.73
C GLY A 102 11.88 15.55 15.55
N ARG A 103 12.52 15.35 14.41
CA ARG A 103 13.35 14.18 14.09
C ARG A 103 14.77 14.37 14.55
N LEU A 104 15.58 13.31 14.52
CA LEU A 104 16.97 13.39 14.96
C LEU A 104 17.74 14.41 14.11
N ALA A 105 18.37 15.38 14.77
CA ALA A 105 19.22 16.38 14.10
C ALA A 105 20.44 15.75 13.41
N ASN A 106 20.74 14.50 13.73
CA ASN A 106 21.87 13.74 13.21
C ASN A 106 21.45 12.71 12.16
N ASP A 107 20.26 12.82 11.55
CA ASP A 107 19.88 11.97 10.42
C ASP A 107 20.84 12.16 9.25
N ILE A 108 21.26 11.04 8.65
CA ILE A 108 22.15 11.03 7.47
C ILE A 108 21.37 11.47 6.24
N PHE A 109 20.09 11.14 6.17
CA PHE A 109 19.18 11.48 5.07
C PHE A 109 18.06 12.40 5.57
N PRO A 110 18.38 13.64 5.97
CA PRO A 110 17.37 14.57 6.43
C PRO A 110 16.45 14.94 5.27
N GLU A 111 15.15 15.00 5.51
CA GLU A 111 14.18 15.39 4.48
C GLU A 111 14.05 16.91 4.35
N GLY A 112 14.22 17.66 5.45
CA GLY A 112 14.22 19.14 5.52
C GLY A 112 12.95 19.82 4.96
N ASN A 113 12.77 21.12 5.25
CA ASN A 113 11.72 21.96 4.64
C ASN A 113 12.08 22.36 3.19
N GLY A 114 12.27 21.38 2.31
CA GLY A 114 12.66 21.63 0.93
C GLY A 114 12.76 20.39 0.03
N GLY A 115 12.64 19.18 0.59
CA GLY A 115 12.70 17.93 -0.16
C GLY A 115 14.06 17.72 -0.82
N LEU A 116 15.03 17.17 -0.08
CA LEU A 116 16.35 16.84 -0.63
C LEU A 116 16.24 15.87 -1.83
N PHE A 117 15.29 14.93 -1.75
CA PHE A 117 15.04 13.92 -2.77
C PHE A 117 13.67 14.16 -3.40
N THR A 118 13.68 14.58 -4.67
CA THR A 118 12.47 14.73 -5.48
C THR A 118 12.22 13.50 -6.33
N MET A 119 11.04 13.42 -6.97
CA MET A 119 10.73 12.37 -7.96
C MET A 119 11.87 12.18 -8.97
N GLY A 120 12.17 10.93 -9.31
CA GLY A 120 13.30 10.55 -10.17
C GLY A 120 14.66 10.50 -9.46
N THR A 121 14.71 10.81 -8.16
CA THR A 121 15.95 10.63 -7.38
C THR A 121 16.21 9.16 -7.14
N ARG A 122 17.45 8.71 -7.39
CA ARG A 122 17.94 7.38 -7.01
C ARG A 122 19.09 7.47 -6.03
N VAL A 123 19.06 6.58 -5.04
CA VAL A 123 20.10 6.40 -4.05
C VAL A 123 20.60 4.95 -4.11
N ASN A 124 21.87 4.76 -4.46
CA ASN A 124 22.53 3.47 -4.36
C ASN A 124 23.29 3.40 -3.03
N ILE A 125 23.15 2.29 -2.30
CA ILE A 125 23.66 2.12 -0.94
C ILE A 125 24.38 0.78 -0.80
N PHE A 126 25.52 0.77 -0.12
CA PHE A 126 26.04 -0.44 0.52
C PHE A 126 26.62 -0.09 1.88
N TYR A 127 26.76 -1.09 2.73
CA TYR A 127 27.35 -0.92 4.06
C TYR A 127 28.73 -1.53 4.08
N LYS A 128 29.68 -0.89 4.78
CA LYS A 128 30.96 -1.51 5.11
C LYS A 128 31.19 -1.51 6.62
N ALA A 129 31.74 -2.58 7.16
CA ALA A 129 32.09 -2.67 8.58
C ALA A 129 33.45 -3.32 8.81
N ARG A 130 34.10 -3.01 9.92
CA ARG A 130 35.30 -3.71 10.40
C ARG A 130 35.37 -3.71 11.92
N TYR A 131 36.18 -4.62 12.47
CA TYR A 131 36.37 -4.72 13.91
C TYR A 131 37.31 -3.65 14.46
N VAL A 132 36.92 -3.00 15.54
CA VAL A 132 37.73 -2.08 16.35
C VAL A 132 37.99 -2.69 17.74
N ASP A 133 39.06 -2.29 18.41
CA ASP A 133 39.31 -2.68 19.79
C ASP A 133 38.46 -1.86 20.77
N SER A 134 38.59 -2.15 22.07
CA SER A 134 37.87 -1.42 23.12
C SER A 134 38.22 0.07 23.21
N GLY A 135 39.26 0.52 22.50
CA GLY A 135 39.65 1.93 22.39
C GLY A 135 39.26 2.56 21.06
N GLY A 136 38.42 1.90 20.25
CA GLY A 136 37.99 2.39 18.93
C GLY A 136 39.07 2.29 17.85
N THR A 137 40.19 1.61 18.11
CA THR A 137 41.26 1.46 17.12
C THR A 137 40.99 0.25 16.23
N PRO A 138 41.05 0.38 14.89
CA PRO A 138 40.88 -0.75 13.99
C PRO A 138 41.84 -1.90 14.29
N THR A 139 41.30 -3.08 14.56
CA THR A 139 42.10 -4.29 14.79
C THR A 139 42.66 -4.87 13.49
N THR A 140 42.02 -4.53 12.36
CA THR A 140 42.45 -4.89 11.00
C THR A 140 42.14 -3.75 10.03
N ASN A 141 42.79 -3.74 8.87
CA ASN A 141 42.45 -2.85 7.76
C ASN A 141 41.44 -3.46 6.77
N VAL A 142 40.85 -4.60 7.10
CA VAL A 142 39.92 -5.33 6.23
C VAL A 142 38.50 -4.87 6.50
N TRP A 143 37.78 -4.50 5.44
CA TRP A 143 36.37 -4.14 5.48
C TRP A 143 35.51 -5.28 4.93
N PHE A 144 34.39 -5.55 5.59
CA PHE A 144 33.32 -6.41 5.12
C PHE A 144 32.22 -5.56 4.52
N THR A 145 31.68 -5.92 3.35
CA THR A 145 30.59 -5.15 2.70
C THR A 145 29.27 -5.92 2.67
N PHE A 146 28.16 -5.19 2.65
CA PHE A 146 26.83 -5.73 2.38
C PHE A 146 26.00 -4.78 1.50
N PRO A 147 25.44 -5.26 0.37
CA PRO A 147 25.71 -6.56 -0.25
C PRO A 147 27.20 -6.73 -0.62
N ASP A 148 27.59 -7.92 -1.06
CA ASP A 148 28.90 -8.08 -1.69
C ASP A 148 28.94 -7.18 -2.93
N THR A 149 29.84 -6.21 -2.90
CA THR A 149 29.98 -5.19 -3.94
C THR A 149 30.75 -5.71 -5.15
N THR A 150 31.29 -6.93 -5.08
CA THR A 150 31.91 -7.61 -6.21
C THR A 150 30.92 -7.70 -7.38
N GLY A 151 31.26 -7.08 -8.51
CA GLY A 151 30.38 -7.01 -9.68
C GLY A 151 29.41 -5.83 -9.70
N GLY A 152 29.49 -4.89 -8.76
CA GLY A 152 28.68 -3.66 -8.77
C GLY A 152 27.26 -3.87 -8.24
N THR A 153 27.09 -4.73 -7.24
CA THR A 153 25.79 -4.96 -6.60
C THR A 153 25.58 -4.00 -5.44
N PHE A 154 24.41 -3.37 -5.37
CA PHE A 154 24.02 -2.39 -4.35
C PHE A 154 22.61 -2.63 -3.84
N LEU A 155 22.29 -2.05 -2.68
CA LEU A 155 20.91 -1.75 -2.35
C LEU A 155 20.52 -0.46 -3.07
N GLU A 156 19.24 -0.34 -3.37
CA GLU A 156 18.70 0.77 -4.13
C GLU A 156 17.44 1.30 -3.43
N MET A 157 17.30 2.62 -3.45
CA MET A 157 16.06 3.33 -3.20
C MET A 157 15.84 4.33 -4.33
N GLU A 158 14.59 4.45 -4.74
CA GLU A 158 14.18 5.40 -5.77
C GLU A 158 12.91 6.13 -5.35
N VAL A 159 12.85 7.44 -5.62
CA VAL A 159 11.69 8.27 -5.34
C VAL A 159 10.78 8.28 -6.55
N LEU A 160 9.63 7.64 -6.41
CA LEU A 160 8.63 7.55 -7.47
C LEU A 160 7.87 8.89 -7.67
N PRO A 161 7.46 9.22 -8.91
CA PRO A 161 7.74 8.50 -10.17
C PRO A 161 9.22 8.51 -10.53
N SER A 162 9.76 7.34 -10.87
CA SER A 162 11.19 7.17 -11.11
C SER A 162 11.62 7.72 -12.46
N SER A 163 10.68 7.70 -13.39
CA SER A 163 10.85 8.22 -14.75
C SER A 163 10.61 9.71 -14.87
N ALA A 164 10.55 10.45 -13.75
CA ALA A 164 10.33 11.88 -13.77
C ALA A 164 11.45 12.62 -14.52
N GLU A 165 11.05 13.37 -15.53
CA GLU A 165 11.94 14.16 -16.39
C GLU A 165 11.88 15.66 -16.06
N ALA A 166 12.83 16.42 -16.60
CA ALA A 166 12.91 17.87 -16.39
C ALA A 166 11.70 18.65 -16.95
N ASP A 167 10.91 18.04 -17.83
CA ASP A 167 9.66 18.58 -18.37
C ASP A 167 8.42 18.16 -17.56
N SER A 168 8.63 17.56 -16.38
CA SER A 168 7.57 17.06 -15.49
C SER A 168 6.72 15.95 -16.10
N THR A 169 7.27 15.19 -17.04
CA THR A 169 6.65 13.96 -17.55
C THR A 169 7.23 12.72 -16.87
N TRP A 170 6.44 11.64 -16.80
CA TRP A 170 6.85 10.32 -16.27
C TRP A 170 5.98 9.20 -16.84
N ASN A 171 6.29 7.94 -16.51
CA ASN A 171 5.53 6.76 -16.92
C ASN A 171 4.14 6.69 -16.27
N CYS A 172 3.10 6.41 -17.04
CA CYS A 172 1.74 6.28 -16.48
C CYS A 172 1.46 4.96 -15.77
N VAL A 173 2.31 3.95 -15.94
CA VAL A 173 2.10 2.59 -15.43
C VAL A 173 3.01 2.33 -14.24
N LEU A 174 2.42 1.97 -13.10
CA LEU A 174 3.13 1.47 -11.93
C LEU A 174 2.94 -0.05 -11.82
N TYR A 175 4.05 -0.79 -11.79
CA TYR A 175 4.07 -2.19 -11.43
C TYR A 175 4.35 -2.34 -9.93
N VAL A 176 3.37 -2.85 -9.18
CA VAL A 176 3.54 -3.21 -7.77
C VAL A 176 3.89 -4.70 -7.69
N ASP A 177 5.15 -5.00 -7.37
CA ASP A 177 5.62 -6.35 -7.12
C ASP A 177 5.53 -6.68 -5.63
N HIS A 178 4.51 -7.46 -5.29
CA HIS A 178 4.29 -7.92 -3.92
C HIS A 178 4.69 -9.40 -3.75
N PHE A 179 4.78 -10.18 -4.82
CA PHE A 179 5.01 -11.61 -4.73
C PHE A 179 6.46 -12.00 -4.40
N ASN A 180 7.44 -11.50 -5.16
CA ASN A 180 8.81 -12.02 -5.04
C ASN A 180 9.93 -10.99 -5.11
N ARG A 181 9.58 -9.70 -5.12
CA ARG A 181 10.49 -8.59 -4.86
C ARG A 181 11.66 -8.56 -5.84
N GLY A 182 11.36 -8.78 -7.12
CA GLY A 182 12.30 -8.64 -8.24
C GLY A 182 12.91 -9.92 -8.77
N ALA A 183 12.48 -11.08 -8.27
CA ALA A 183 12.94 -12.36 -8.80
C ALA A 183 12.13 -12.82 -10.03
N GLN A 184 11.04 -12.15 -10.39
CA GLN A 184 10.19 -12.51 -11.54
C GLN A 184 10.35 -11.56 -12.73
N LEU A 185 11.26 -11.96 -13.61
CA LEU A 185 11.34 -11.46 -14.99
C LEU A 185 10.03 -11.60 -15.81
N PRO A 186 9.08 -12.53 -15.55
CA PRO A 186 7.93 -12.70 -16.44
C PRO A 186 7.00 -11.50 -16.61
N ILE A 187 6.65 -10.81 -15.51
CA ILE A 187 5.77 -9.64 -15.58
C ILE A 187 6.48 -8.50 -16.31
N GLU A 188 7.72 -8.21 -15.92
CA GLU A 188 8.54 -7.17 -16.53
C GLU A 188 8.77 -7.42 -18.03
N ASN A 189 9.06 -8.66 -18.43
CA ASN A 189 9.15 -9.07 -19.84
C ASN A 189 7.82 -8.84 -20.57
N GLY A 190 6.70 -9.16 -19.93
CA GLY A 190 5.35 -8.91 -20.46
C GLY A 190 5.11 -7.42 -20.68
N LEU A 191 5.34 -6.60 -19.65
CA LEU A 191 5.23 -5.14 -19.71
C LEU A 191 6.14 -4.56 -20.81
N THR A 192 7.39 -5.02 -20.90
CA THR A 192 8.34 -4.64 -21.97
C THR A 192 7.78 -4.92 -23.35
N SER A 193 7.17 -6.10 -23.53
CA SER A 193 6.65 -6.50 -24.83
C SER A 193 5.42 -5.70 -25.27
N ILE A 194 4.62 -5.19 -24.33
CA ILE A 194 3.35 -4.50 -24.59
C ILE A 194 3.55 -2.99 -24.66
N LEU A 195 4.26 -2.42 -23.68
CA LEU A 195 4.50 -0.99 -23.58
C LEU A 195 5.72 -0.55 -24.41
N GLY A 196 6.57 -1.51 -24.80
CA GLY A 196 7.79 -1.31 -25.57
C GLY A 196 9.03 -1.22 -24.69
N SER A 197 10.18 -1.02 -25.33
CA SER A 197 11.49 -0.84 -24.68
C SER A 197 11.99 0.60 -24.82
N THR A 198 11.07 1.56 -24.97
CA THR A 198 11.43 2.97 -25.16
C THR A 198 12.15 3.48 -23.92
N VAL A 199 13.21 4.26 -24.15
CA VAL A 199 14.02 4.93 -23.12
C VAL A 199 13.11 5.90 -22.35
N SER A 200 12.70 5.48 -21.16
CA SER A 200 12.11 6.37 -20.15
C SER A 200 13.23 6.96 -19.29
N GLY A 201 12.93 8.01 -18.53
CA GLY A 201 13.89 8.71 -17.68
C GLY A 201 14.34 7.94 -16.44
N ASN A 202 13.72 6.78 -16.16
CA ASN A 202 14.13 5.93 -15.04
C ASN A 202 15.40 5.15 -15.37
N PHE A 203 16.08 4.65 -14.36
CA PHE A 203 17.40 4.04 -14.52
C PHE A 203 17.37 2.70 -15.26
N GLU A 204 16.24 1.99 -15.19
CA GLU A 204 15.98 0.74 -15.89
C GLU A 204 15.63 0.96 -17.37
N LEU A 205 15.38 2.22 -17.78
CA LEU A 205 14.95 2.61 -19.13
C LEU A 205 13.65 1.89 -19.56
N THR A 206 12.73 1.70 -18.62
CA THR A 206 11.45 1.01 -18.85
C THR A 206 10.29 1.99 -18.95
N PRO A 207 9.30 1.78 -19.84
CA PRO A 207 8.09 2.61 -19.90
C PRO A 207 7.05 2.32 -18.79
N TRP A 208 7.50 1.85 -17.63
CA TRP A 208 6.73 1.69 -16.39
C TRP A 208 7.68 1.88 -15.21
N ASP A 209 7.11 2.29 -14.08
CA ASP A 209 7.81 2.38 -12.81
C ASP A 209 7.51 1.13 -11.98
N ARG A 210 8.34 0.83 -10.97
CA ARG A 210 8.19 -0.36 -10.13
C ARG A 210 8.20 0.01 -8.64
N PHE A 211 7.31 -0.62 -7.88
CA PHE A 211 7.29 -0.55 -6.43
C PHE A 211 7.36 -1.96 -5.84
N ASP A 212 8.34 -2.20 -4.97
CA ASP A 212 8.54 -3.48 -4.29
C ASP A 212 7.97 -3.47 -2.89
N VAL A 213 6.98 -4.33 -2.61
CA VAL A 213 6.43 -4.48 -1.26
C VAL A 213 7.29 -5.47 -0.45
N ARG A 214 8.07 -4.97 0.52
CA ARG A 214 9.03 -5.77 1.32
C ARG A 214 8.53 -6.09 2.74
N ALA A 215 7.72 -7.14 2.89
CA ALA A 215 7.04 -7.48 4.16
C ALA A 215 7.86 -8.25 5.25
N GLU A 216 9.05 -8.79 4.95
CA GLU A 216 9.62 -9.92 5.73
C GLU A 216 10.21 -9.61 7.12
N SER A 217 10.70 -8.39 7.39
CA SER A 217 11.33 -8.07 8.71
C SER A 217 10.54 -7.08 9.55
N SER A 218 9.67 -6.28 8.93
CA SER A 218 8.90 -5.22 9.58
C SER A 218 7.43 -5.56 9.79
N GLN A 219 6.92 -6.66 9.19
CA GLN A 219 5.48 -6.94 9.06
C GLN A 219 4.71 -5.82 8.34
N GLN A 220 5.40 -4.96 7.60
CA GLN A 220 4.80 -3.87 6.82
C GLN A 220 4.68 -4.33 5.37
N GLY A 221 3.55 -4.97 5.05
CA GLY A 221 3.28 -5.58 3.75
C GLY A 221 2.30 -4.78 2.87
N SER A 222 2.35 -3.44 2.91
CA SER A 222 1.45 -2.59 2.15
C SER A 222 2.20 -1.71 1.13
N PHE A 223 1.53 -1.38 0.03
CA PHE A 223 1.86 -0.26 -0.85
C PHE A 223 1.30 1.06 -0.29
N GLY A 224 0.13 1.00 0.34
CA GLY A 224 -0.49 2.15 0.98
C GLY A 224 0.21 2.51 2.30
N ARG A 225 0.26 3.80 2.60
CA ARG A 225 0.82 4.35 3.84
C ARG A 225 -0.10 4.09 5.04
N PRO A 226 0.38 3.42 6.10
CA PRO A 226 -0.35 3.32 7.36
C PRO A 226 -0.57 4.67 8.04
N LEU A 227 -1.64 4.78 8.83
CA LEU A 227 -1.95 6.01 9.57
C LEU A 227 -0.80 6.44 10.48
N ASN A 228 -0.52 7.74 10.50
CA ASN A 228 0.54 8.37 11.30
C ASN A 228 1.96 7.86 11.01
N THR A 229 2.19 7.31 9.81
CA THR A 229 3.52 6.90 9.32
C THR A 229 3.93 7.71 8.08
N GLN A 230 5.17 7.51 7.62
CA GLN A 230 5.74 8.24 6.47
C GLN A 230 6.30 7.34 5.38
N TYR A 231 6.39 6.04 5.63
CA TYR A 231 6.77 5.09 4.61
C TYR A 231 5.55 4.75 3.74
N ASN A 232 5.81 4.26 2.53
CA ASN A 232 4.79 3.88 1.54
C ASN A 232 4.00 5.08 0.96
N ALA A 233 3.14 4.79 -0.03
CA ALA A 233 2.43 5.80 -0.81
C ALA A 233 1.22 6.34 -0.07
N ASN A 234 1.01 7.65 -0.08
CA ASN A 234 -0.28 8.25 0.27
C ASN A 234 -1.20 8.34 -0.98
N ALA A 235 -2.46 8.73 -0.76
CA ALA A 235 -3.43 8.85 -1.85
C ALA A 235 -2.97 9.82 -2.95
N ILE A 236 -2.41 10.99 -2.59
CA ILE A 236 -1.94 12.00 -3.54
C ILE A 236 -0.79 11.46 -4.39
N GLN A 237 0.17 10.77 -3.79
CA GLN A 237 1.29 10.15 -4.50
C GLN A 237 0.82 9.08 -5.49
N THR A 238 -0.28 8.39 -5.18
CA THR A 238 -0.88 7.39 -6.08
C THR A 238 -1.45 8.05 -7.34
N PHE A 239 -1.81 9.35 -7.29
CA PHE A 239 -2.39 10.08 -8.43
C PHE A 239 -1.40 10.35 -9.56
N ALA A 240 -0.10 10.10 -9.33
CA ALA A 240 0.90 10.16 -10.38
C ALA A 240 0.64 9.12 -11.49
N TYR A 241 -0.07 8.03 -11.19
CA TYR A 241 -0.26 6.92 -12.13
C TYR A 241 -1.69 6.78 -12.64
N LYS A 242 -1.82 6.23 -13.85
CA LYS A 242 -3.09 5.92 -14.51
C LYS A 242 -3.38 4.43 -14.63
N ALA A 243 -2.35 3.60 -14.51
CA ALA A 243 -2.52 2.17 -14.35
C ALA A 243 -1.64 1.66 -13.22
N ILE A 244 -2.23 0.84 -12.36
CA ILE A 244 -1.51 0.08 -11.33
C ILE A 244 -1.69 -1.40 -11.67
N VAL A 245 -0.58 -2.06 -11.99
CA VAL A 245 -0.50 -3.50 -12.20
C VAL A 245 0.06 -4.11 -10.93
N TRP A 246 -0.76 -4.84 -10.20
CA TRP A 246 -0.43 -5.42 -8.91
C TRP A 246 -0.32 -6.93 -9.02
N ASN A 247 0.83 -7.47 -8.64
CA ASN A 247 1.03 -8.92 -8.56
C ASN A 247 1.31 -9.33 -7.11
N SER A 248 0.31 -9.93 -6.45
CA SER A 248 0.48 -10.52 -5.11
C SER A 248 0.91 -11.97 -5.16
N GLY A 249 0.72 -12.66 -6.29
CA GLY A 249 1.20 -14.03 -6.47
C GLY A 249 0.44 -15.03 -5.60
N ASN A 250 1.11 -15.75 -4.70
CA ASN A 250 0.48 -16.68 -3.76
C ASN A 250 1.09 -16.49 -2.36
N LEU A 251 0.78 -15.34 -1.77
CA LEU A 251 1.18 -15.05 -0.40
C LEU A 251 0.15 -15.64 0.56
N GLY A 252 0.62 -16.26 1.64
CA GLY A 252 -0.27 -16.83 2.66
C GLY A 252 -0.95 -15.78 3.55
N ALA A 253 -0.55 -14.51 3.47
CA ALA A 253 -1.11 -13.36 4.17
C ALA A 253 -0.64 -12.06 3.49
N PHE A 254 -1.29 -10.94 3.83
CA PHE A 254 -0.93 -9.59 3.33
C PHE A 254 -0.94 -9.48 1.80
N ASN A 255 -1.92 -10.03 1.08
CA ASN A 255 -1.97 -9.86 -0.38
C ASN A 255 -2.34 -8.42 -0.78
N LEU A 256 -3.45 -7.95 -0.22
CA LEU A 256 -3.90 -6.57 -0.17
C LEU A 256 -4.42 -6.32 1.25
N VAL A 257 -4.08 -5.18 1.83
CA VAL A 257 -4.47 -4.79 3.19
C VAL A 257 -5.28 -3.49 3.21
N GLU A 258 -5.77 -3.07 4.39
CA GLU A 258 -6.58 -1.86 4.54
C GLU A 258 -5.85 -0.61 4.02
N GLU A 259 -4.53 -0.53 4.22
CA GLU A 259 -3.75 0.65 3.85
C GLU A 259 -3.72 0.81 2.34
N ASP A 260 -3.66 -0.31 1.61
CA ASP A 260 -3.76 -0.33 0.16
C ASP A 260 -5.15 0.14 -0.29
N ALA A 261 -6.22 -0.35 0.36
CA ALA A 261 -7.57 0.10 0.07
C ALA A 261 -7.78 1.59 0.36
N ASN A 262 -7.17 2.10 1.43
CA ASN A 262 -7.28 3.51 1.83
C ASN A 262 -6.64 4.47 0.83
N VAL A 263 -5.68 4.02 0.00
CA VAL A 263 -5.08 4.84 -1.07
C VAL A 263 -5.68 4.54 -2.44
N LEU A 264 -6.04 3.29 -2.72
CA LEU A 264 -6.61 2.87 -4.00
C LEU A 264 -8.05 3.36 -4.17
N ILE A 265 -8.87 3.41 -3.12
CA ILE A 265 -10.26 3.87 -3.24
C ILE A 265 -10.31 5.35 -3.66
N PRO A 266 -9.64 6.30 -2.97
CA PRO A 266 -9.59 7.70 -3.43
C PRO A 266 -9.02 7.86 -4.83
N TRP A 267 -8.04 7.03 -5.20
CA TRP A 267 -7.51 7.04 -6.57
C TRP A 267 -8.56 6.58 -7.58
N LEU A 268 -9.30 5.50 -7.32
CA LEU A 268 -10.39 5.03 -8.20
C LEU A 268 -11.60 5.96 -8.23
N THR A 269 -11.77 6.87 -7.25
CA THR A 269 -12.91 7.80 -7.20
C THR A 269 -12.64 9.14 -7.88
N LEU A 270 -11.42 9.41 -8.31
CA LEU A 270 -11.08 10.66 -9.00
C LEU A 270 -11.90 10.82 -10.28
N VAL A 271 -12.63 11.95 -10.37
CA VAL A 271 -13.43 12.32 -11.53
C VAL A 271 -12.89 13.64 -12.05
N ASP A 272 -11.97 13.58 -13.00
CA ASP A 272 -11.58 14.78 -13.75
C ASP A 272 -11.79 14.54 -15.23
N THR A 273 -12.68 15.35 -15.81
CA THR A 273 -13.08 15.23 -17.21
C THR A 273 -11.87 15.38 -18.12
N GLY A 274 -11.57 14.34 -18.89
CA GLY A 274 -10.46 14.34 -19.85
C GLY A 274 -9.14 13.75 -19.35
N LEU A 275 -9.04 13.31 -18.08
CA LEU A 275 -7.85 12.62 -17.57
C LEU A 275 -7.86 11.10 -17.80
N GLY A 276 -8.92 10.56 -18.42
CA GLY A 276 -9.05 9.14 -18.70
C GLY A 276 -9.25 8.28 -17.44
N ASN A 277 -9.31 6.96 -17.65
CA ASN A 277 -9.59 6.00 -16.59
C ASN A 277 -8.41 5.83 -15.63
N ASN A 278 -8.69 5.64 -14.35
CA ASN A 278 -7.75 5.03 -13.41
C ASN A 278 -7.94 3.50 -13.44
N ASN A 279 -6.86 2.77 -13.72
CA ASN A 279 -6.94 1.37 -14.12
C ASN A 279 -6.22 0.43 -13.15
N LEU A 280 -6.93 -0.43 -12.44
CA LEU A 280 -6.36 -1.35 -11.46
C LEU A 280 -6.40 -2.79 -11.95
N TYR A 281 -5.24 -3.42 -12.08
CA TYR A 281 -5.15 -4.86 -12.26
C TYR A 281 -4.55 -5.52 -11.02
N VAL A 282 -5.26 -6.48 -10.42
CA VAL A 282 -4.74 -7.32 -9.33
C VAL A 282 -4.70 -8.76 -9.79
N SER A 283 -3.50 -9.34 -9.83
CA SER A 283 -3.28 -10.77 -10.05
C SER A 283 -2.73 -11.41 -8.79
N GLY A 284 -3.47 -12.35 -8.22
CA GLY A 284 -2.95 -13.15 -7.12
C GLY A 284 -3.98 -14.04 -6.45
N ASP A 285 -3.48 -15.19 -6.05
CA ASP A 285 -4.19 -16.15 -5.21
C ASP A 285 -4.29 -15.61 -3.77
N GLY A 286 -5.47 -15.74 -3.15
CA GLY A 286 -5.75 -15.25 -1.81
C GLY A 286 -5.98 -13.74 -1.68
N ALA A 287 -5.98 -12.97 -2.77
CA ALA A 287 -6.26 -11.53 -2.72
C ALA A 287 -7.71 -11.24 -2.28
N ALA A 288 -8.68 -11.90 -2.92
CA ALA A 288 -10.10 -11.73 -2.57
C ALA A 288 -10.41 -12.37 -1.21
N GLN A 289 -9.78 -13.50 -0.90
CA GLN A 289 -9.86 -14.13 0.41
C GLN A 289 -9.34 -13.20 1.52
N SER A 290 -8.13 -12.65 1.37
CA SER A 290 -7.49 -11.77 2.35
C SER A 290 -8.36 -10.57 2.65
N MET A 291 -8.79 -9.84 1.62
CA MET A 291 -9.64 -8.66 1.78
C MET A 291 -10.99 -8.99 2.44
N THR A 292 -11.55 -10.17 2.15
CA THR A 292 -12.80 -10.62 2.79
C THR A 292 -12.57 -11.03 4.25
N GLY A 293 -11.41 -11.61 4.57
CA GLY A 293 -11.02 -12.00 5.93
C GLY A 293 -10.88 -10.80 6.87
N GLU A 294 -10.38 -9.68 6.36
CA GLU A 294 -10.18 -8.44 7.12
C GLU A 294 -11.49 -7.67 7.40
N ALA A 295 -12.61 -8.05 6.76
CA ALA A 295 -13.86 -7.26 6.74
C ALA A 295 -14.42 -6.86 8.11
N ALA A 296 -14.16 -7.65 9.15
CA ALA A 296 -14.71 -7.43 10.49
C ALA A 296 -14.01 -6.29 11.24
N SER A 297 -12.71 -6.12 11.01
CA SER A 297 -11.88 -5.04 11.55
C SER A 297 -11.76 -3.89 10.56
N GLU A 298 -11.68 -4.20 9.26
CA GLU A 298 -11.28 -3.26 8.20
C GLU A 298 -12.30 -3.17 7.05
N PRO A 299 -13.30 -2.27 7.18
CA PRO A 299 -14.33 -2.11 6.16
C PRO A 299 -13.82 -1.63 4.80
N SER A 300 -12.69 -0.90 4.75
CA SER A 300 -12.15 -0.37 3.49
C SER A 300 -11.66 -1.47 2.55
N ALA A 301 -11.08 -2.54 3.09
CA ALA A 301 -10.66 -3.70 2.29
C ALA A 301 -11.85 -4.30 1.53
N THR A 302 -12.93 -4.65 2.22
CA THR A 302 -14.13 -5.16 1.54
C THR A 302 -14.85 -4.12 0.68
N LEU A 303 -14.73 -2.83 1.01
CA LEU A 303 -15.25 -1.76 0.17
C LEU A 303 -14.54 -1.71 -1.19
N LEU A 304 -13.20 -1.79 -1.21
CA LEU A 304 -12.42 -1.88 -2.43
C LEU A 304 -12.87 -3.09 -3.26
N LEU A 305 -12.95 -4.29 -2.65
CA LEU A 305 -13.32 -5.52 -3.34
C LEU A 305 -14.74 -5.44 -3.94
N ASN A 306 -15.72 -5.14 -3.10
CA ASN A 306 -17.14 -5.27 -3.44
C ASN A 306 -17.63 -4.08 -4.28
N GLN A 307 -17.28 -2.86 -3.89
CA GLN A 307 -17.84 -1.65 -4.52
C GLN A 307 -17.05 -1.26 -5.77
N TRP A 308 -15.71 -1.28 -5.69
CA TRP A 308 -14.86 -0.72 -6.74
C TRP A 308 -14.35 -1.78 -7.70
N MET A 309 -13.87 -2.92 -7.19
CA MET A 309 -13.47 -4.04 -8.05
C MET A 309 -14.67 -4.86 -8.54
N GLY A 310 -15.83 -4.72 -7.91
CA GLY A 310 -17.05 -5.42 -8.30
C GLY A 310 -16.99 -6.93 -8.11
N VAL A 311 -16.17 -7.38 -7.16
CA VAL A 311 -15.88 -8.78 -6.88
C VAL A 311 -16.55 -9.21 -5.58
N SER A 312 -17.09 -10.42 -5.55
CA SER A 312 -17.53 -11.09 -4.33
C SER A 312 -16.78 -12.41 -4.19
N TYR A 313 -16.16 -12.62 -3.03
CA TYR A 313 -15.45 -13.86 -2.75
C TYR A 313 -16.43 -14.98 -2.39
N THR A 314 -16.33 -16.12 -3.07
CA THR A 314 -17.30 -17.21 -2.91
C THR A 314 -16.79 -18.39 -2.10
N CYS A 315 -15.56 -18.85 -2.37
CA CYS A 315 -14.96 -19.97 -1.66
C CYS A 315 -13.44 -19.88 -1.70
N GLY A 316 -12.82 -20.61 -0.76
CA GLY A 316 -11.38 -20.86 -0.65
C GLY A 316 -10.74 -21.15 -1.97
N THR A 317 -10.97 -22.38 -2.44
CA THR A 317 -10.26 -22.86 -3.61
C THR A 317 -11.22 -23.50 -4.60
N VAL A 318 -10.89 -23.38 -5.89
CA VAL A 318 -11.59 -24.14 -6.94
C VAL A 318 -11.50 -25.66 -6.74
N ARG A 319 -10.56 -26.13 -5.90
CA ARG A 319 -10.36 -27.57 -5.64
C ARG A 319 -11.19 -28.08 -4.48
N ASP A 320 -11.57 -27.22 -3.53
CA ASP A 320 -12.24 -27.62 -2.30
C ASP A 320 -13.52 -28.43 -2.55
N ALA A 321 -13.73 -29.44 -1.70
CA ALA A 321 -14.98 -30.18 -1.69
C ALA A 321 -16.11 -29.22 -1.30
N GLY A 322 -17.18 -29.18 -2.09
CA GLY A 322 -18.28 -28.24 -1.90
C GLY A 322 -18.00 -26.80 -2.38
N CYS A 323 -16.96 -26.57 -3.18
CA CYS A 323 -16.86 -25.36 -4.00
C CYS A 323 -17.10 -25.68 -5.50
N PRO A 324 -18.27 -25.36 -6.06
CA PRO A 324 -19.46 -24.77 -5.42
C PRO A 324 -20.24 -25.79 -4.58
N SER A 325 -21.19 -25.33 -3.74
CA SER A 325 -21.84 -26.18 -2.73
C SER A 325 -22.33 -27.52 -3.28
N GLY A 326 -21.90 -28.62 -2.65
CA GLY A 326 -22.24 -29.99 -3.06
C GLY A 326 -21.36 -30.59 -4.15
N SER A 327 -20.32 -29.89 -4.64
CA SER A 327 -19.35 -30.44 -5.60
C SER A 327 -18.40 -31.46 -4.96
N VAL A 328 -17.89 -32.40 -5.76
CA VAL A 328 -16.80 -33.31 -5.36
C VAL A 328 -15.44 -32.58 -5.32
N LEU A 329 -14.40 -33.21 -4.76
CA LEU A 329 -13.03 -32.69 -4.81
C LEU A 329 -12.46 -32.83 -6.23
N ASP A 330 -11.75 -31.81 -6.73
CA ASP A 330 -11.07 -31.86 -8.04
C ASP A 330 -9.53 -31.85 -7.86
N GLU A 331 -8.90 -33.02 -8.12
CA GLU A 331 -7.47 -33.28 -7.93
C GLU A 331 -6.65 -33.12 -9.22
N VAL A 332 -7.25 -32.66 -10.33
CA VAL A 332 -6.56 -32.59 -11.63
C VAL A 332 -5.44 -31.54 -11.59
N ALA A 333 -4.24 -31.88 -12.04
CA ALA A 333 -3.06 -31.00 -11.92
C ALA A 333 -3.19 -29.66 -12.66
N CYS A 334 -3.84 -29.65 -13.83
CA CYS A 334 -4.05 -28.46 -14.66
C CYS A 334 -5.56 -28.18 -14.69
N ILE A 335 -5.99 -27.02 -14.20
CA ILE A 335 -7.40 -26.60 -14.24
C ILE A 335 -7.59 -25.70 -15.45
N GLU A 336 -8.49 -26.06 -16.34
CA GLU A 336 -8.83 -25.26 -17.52
C GLU A 336 -9.54 -23.98 -17.09
N VAL A 337 -9.21 -22.86 -17.73
CA VAL A 337 -9.96 -21.61 -17.61
C VAL A 337 -10.52 -21.24 -18.97
N ASN A 338 -11.82 -20.95 -18.99
CA ASN A 338 -12.57 -20.69 -20.20
C ASN A 338 -13.17 -19.31 -20.17
N THR A 339 -13.16 -18.60 -21.30
CA THR A 339 -13.81 -17.29 -21.40
C THR A 339 -15.29 -17.36 -21.06
N ALA A 340 -15.71 -16.50 -20.15
CA ALA A 340 -17.08 -16.35 -19.71
C ALA A 340 -17.90 -15.55 -20.73
N GLY A 341 -19.20 -15.84 -20.82
CA GLY A 341 -20.11 -15.09 -21.69
C GLY A 341 -20.23 -13.63 -21.25
N GLY A 342 -19.94 -12.70 -22.16
CA GLY A 342 -19.99 -11.26 -21.88
C GLY A 342 -18.73 -10.70 -21.21
N ALA A 343 -17.62 -11.45 -21.23
CA ALA A 343 -16.33 -11.02 -20.73
C ALA A 343 -15.87 -9.68 -21.33
N PHE A 344 -15.27 -8.83 -20.50
CA PHE A 344 -14.54 -7.64 -20.97
C PHE A 344 -13.10 -8.00 -21.33
N VAL A 345 -12.50 -8.94 -20.60
CA VAL A 345 -11.11 -9.39 -20.77
C VAL A 345 -11.06 -10.92 -20.79
N GLY A 346 -11.51 -11.52 -21.89
CA GLY A 346 -11.47 -12.97 -22.10
C GLY A 346 -10.25 -13.44 -22.89
N ASP A 347 -9.95 -14.72 -22.75
CA ASP A 347 -8.95 -15.46 -23.53
C ASP A 347 -9.62 -16.31 -24.62
N ASP A 348 -9.21 -16.09 -25.88
CA ASP A 348 -9.70 -16.91 -27.00
C ASP A 348 -8.88 -18.21 -27.18
N ASP A 349 -7.74 -18.30 -26.49
CA ASP A 349 -6.83 -19.43 -26.51
C ASP A 349 -7.08 -20.36 -25.32
N SER A 350 -6.66 -21.62 -25.44
CA SER A 350 -6.83 -22.58 -24.35
C SER A 350 -5.76 -22.43 -23.28
N VAL A 351 -6.18 -21.95 -22.12
CA VAL A 351 -5.32 -21.68 -20.97
C VAL A 351 -5.66 -22.61 -19.82
N VAL A 352 -4.63 -23.12 -19.17
CA VAL A 352 -4.75 -23.90 -17.93
C VAL A 352 -3.97 -23.25 -16.79
N LEU A 353 -4.42 -23.51 -15.57
CA LEU A 353 -3.74 -23.11 -14.34
C LEU A 353 -3.06 -24.32 -13.71
N VAL A 354 -1.74 -24.24 -13.50
CA VAL A 354 -0.91 -25.35 -13.03
C VAL A 354 -0.77 -25.35 -11.51
N GLY A 355 -1.15 -26.46 -10.87
CA GLY A 355 -0.95 -26.69 -9.43
C GLY A 355 -0.85 -28.17 -9.04
N ASN A 356 -0.09 -28.49 -7.98
CA ASN A 356 0.02 -29.87 -7.50
C ASN A 356 -1.25 -30.26 -6.73
N GLY A 357 -2.07 -31.14 -7.32
CA GLY A 357 -3.34 -31.62 -6.76
C GLY A 357 -3.25 -32.48 -5.47
N CYS A 358 -2.24 -32.29 -4.63
CA CYS A 358 -2.03 -33.05 -3.39
C CYS A 358 -1.25 -32.24 -2.34
N PRO A 359 -1.73 -32.19 -1.09
CA PRO A 359 -2.83 -31.34 -0.67
C PRO A 359 -2.28 -30.04 -0.05
N GLN A 360 -2.94 -28.91 -0.33
CA GLN A 360 -2.75 -27.59 0.31
C GLN A 360 -1.62 -26.64 -0.16
N GLN A 361 -1.01 -26.80 -1.34
CA GLN A 361 0.03 -25.82 -1.74
C GLN A 361 -0.42 -24.71 -2.72
N ARG A 362 -1.57 -24.82 -3.40
CA ARG A 362 -2.09 -23.74 -4.28
C ARG A 362 -3.62 -23.69 -4.23
N SER A 363 -4.18 -22.53 -3.96
CA SER A 363 -5.51 -22.35 -3.38
C SER A 363 -6.37 -21.36 -4.18
N PHE A 364 -6.44 -21.49 -5.51
CA PHE A 364 -7.02 -20.44 -6.38
C PHE A 364 -8.40 -19.93 -5.92
N ASP A 365 -8.47 -18.66 -5.56
CA ASP A 365 -9.68 -17.95 -5.16
C ASP A 365 -10.77 -18.15 -6.23
N VAL A 366 -11.96 -18.52 -5.77
CA VAL A 366 -13.16 -18.55 -6.63
C VAL A 366 -14.00 -17.33 -6.32
N VAL A 367 -14.18 -16.50 -7.34
CA VAL A 367 -14.89 -15.22 -7.22
C VAL A 367 -16.16 -15.19 -8.06
N THR A 368 -17.04 -14.25 -7.73
CA THR A 368 -18.22 -13.92 -8.54
C THR A 368 -18.38 -12.41 -8.66
N THR A 369 -19.28 -11.96 -9.52
CA THR A 369 -19.61 -10.53 -9.66
C THR A 369 -20.44 -10.04 -8.47
N GLN A 370 -20.10 -8.87 -7.94
CA GLN A 370 -20.84 -8.25 -6.84
C GLN A 370 -22.01 -7.41 -7.37
N SER A 371 -23.24 -7.79 -7.01
CA SER A 371 -24.42 -6.98 -7.29
C SER A 371 -24.37 -5.65 -6.51
N GLY A 372 -24.66 -4.54 -7.18
CA GLY A 372 -24.67 -3.20 -6.58
C GLY A 372 -23.29 -2.57 -6.41
N ALA A 373 -22.27 -3.09 -7.09
CA ALA A 373 -20.99 -2.41 -7.26
C ALA A 373 -21.19 -1.01 -7.90
N ALA A 374 -20.22 -0.12 -7.75
CA ALA A 374 -20.27 1.23 -8.33
C ALA A 374 -20.19 1.23 -9.87
N GLY A 375 -19.79 0.11 -10.46
CA GLY A 375 -19.71 -0.10 -11.89
C GLY A 375 -20.59 -1.27 -12.37
N SER A 376 -20.31 -1.73 -13.58
CA SER A 376 -20.94 -2.89 -14.21
C SER A 376 -19.97 -4.08 -14.21
N PRO A 377 -19.91 -4.89 -13.16
CA PRO A 377 -19.00 -6.02 -13.09
C PRO A 377 -19.37 -7.13 -14.06
N ALA A 378 -18.36 -7.74 -14.68
CA ALA A 378 -18.49 -8.85 -15.60
C ALA A 378 -17.47 -9.94 -15.26
N GLY A 379 -17.93 -11.20 -15.25
CA GLY A 379 -17.02 -12.35 -15.21
C GLY A 379 -16.30 -12.46 -16.54
N ASN A 380 -14.99 -12.67 -16.48
CA ASN A 380 -14.12 -12.75 -17.65
C ASN A 380 -13.77 -14.18 -18.03
N GLU A 381 -13.37 -14.96 -17.04
CA GLU A 381 -12.90 -16.33 -17.21
C GLU A 381 -13.52 -17.16 -16.11
N ALA A 382 -13.94 -18.38 -16.43
CA ALA A 382 -14.53 -19.34 -15.53
C ALA A 382 -13.64 -20.57 -15.40
N TYR A 383 -13.54 -21.12 -14.19
CA TYR A 383 -12.83 -22.39 -14.02
C TYR A 383 -13.64 -23.53 -14.65
N SER A 384 -12.97 -24.44 -15.34
CA SER A 384 -13.55 -25.63 -15.97
C SER A 384 -12.81 -26.85 -15.45
N GLY A 385 -13.43 -27.56 -14.50
CA GLY A 385 -12.87 -28.78 -13.92
C GLY A 385 -13.46 -30.03 -14.59
N PRO A 386 -12.66 -31.07 -14.93
CA PRO A 386 -13.20 -32.32 -15.48
C PRO A 386 -14.24 -33.00 -14.59
N LEU A 387 -14.17 -32.81 -13.26
CA LEU A 387 -15.11 -33.42 -12.31
C LEU A 387 -16.23 -32.48 -11.86
N LYS A 388 -16.02 -31.16 -11.94
CA LYS A 388 -16.95 -30.14 -11.43
C LYS A 388 -17.76 -29.45 -12.53
N GLY A 389 -17.31 -29.50 -13.79
CA GLY A 389 -17.80 -28.63 -14.84
C GLY A 389 -17.35 -27.18 -14.62
N THR A 390 -18.10 -26.23 -15.18
CA THR A 390 -17.83 -24.79 -15.02
C THR A 390 -18.14 -24.31 -13.60
N VAL A 391 -17.17 -23.67 -12.94
CA VAL A 391 -17.24 -23.17 -11.56
C VAL A 391 -16.96 -21.68 -11.52
N ASN A 392 -18.01 -20.88 -11.29
CA ASN A 392 -17.98 -19.42 -11.08
C ASN A 392 -16.91 -18.72 -11.97
N TYR A 393 -16.15 -17.77 -11.42
CA TYR A 393 -15.14 -17.04 -12.17
C TYR A 393 -13.75 -17.16 -11.54
N HIS A 394 -12.77 -17.33 -12.43
CA HIS A 394 -11.36 -17.09 -12.20
C HIS A 394 -11.07 -15.59 -12.19
N SER A 395 -11.71 -14.81 -13.07
CA SER A 395 -11.44 -13.38 -13.20
C SER A 395 -12.72 -12.58 -13.33
N VAL A 396 -12.73 -11.39 -12.71
CA VAL A 396 -13.83 -10.43 -12.78
C VAL A 396 -13.27 -9.05 -13.11
N SER A 397 -13.90 -8.38 -14.06
CA SER A 397 -13.66 -6.97 -14.36
C SER A 397 -14.79 -6.10 -13.87
N ASN A 398 -14.50 -4.84 -13.60
CA ASN A 398 -15.52 -3.81 -13.36
C ASN A 398 -15.20 -2.57 -14.16
N ALA A 399 -16.22 -2.00 -14.77
CA ALA A 399 -16.14 -0.73 -15.49
C ALA A 399 -17.13 0.23 -14.85
N ALA A 400 -16.69 1.44 -14.53
CA ALA A 400 -17.57 2.43 -13.93
C ALA A 400 -18.82 2.70 -14.78
N SER A 401 -19.95 2.97 -14.12
CA SER A 401 -21.20 3.36 -14.79
C SER A 401 -21.70 4.70 -14.26
N GLY A 402 -21.60 5.77 -15.07
CA GLY A 402 -22.18 7.08 -14.74
C GLY A 402 -21.51 7.82 -13.57
N GLY A 403 -20.22 7.60 -13.34
CA GLY A 403 -19.41 8.14 -12.23
C GLY A 403 -17.90 8.13 -12.56
N PRO A 404 -16.97 8.19 -11.58
CA PRO A 404 -15.52 8.21 -11.82
C PRO A 404 -15.09 7.25 -12.91
N ASP A 405 -14.23 7.70 -13.81
CA ASP A 405 -13.71 6.92 -14.92
C ASP A 405 -12.68 5.93 -14.37
N TYR A 406 -13.07 4.67 -14.19
CA TYR A 406 -12.17 3.61 -13.74
C TYR A 406 -12.47 2.28 -14.42
N LEU A 407 -11.42 1.47 -14.56
CA LEU A 407 -11.50 0.07 -14.97
C LEU A 407 -10.72 -0.78 -13.98
N THR A 408 -11.28 -1.91 -13.57
CA THR A 408 -10.56 -2.86 -12.73
C THR A 408 -10.61 -4.27 -13.31
N VAL A 409 -9.59 -5.06 -13.00
CA VAL A 409 -9.54 -6.51 -13.22
C VAL A 409 -8.96 -7.16 -11.96
N LEU A 410 -9.62 -8.22 -11.47
CA LEU A 410 -9.09 -9.10 -10.44
C LEU A 410 -9.02 -10.52 -10.99
N ASP A 411 -7.85 -11.13 -10.91
CA ASP A 411 -7.65 -12.55 -11.17
C ASP A 411 -7.49 -13.29 -9.83
N GLY A 412 -8.33 -14.30 -9.60
CA GLY A 412 -8.34 -15.14 -8.41
C GLY A 412 -7.24 -16.20 -8.39
N ALA A 413 -6.50 -16.37 -9.48
CA ALA A 413 -5.19 -17.02 -9.44
C ALA A 413 -4.11 -16.04 -9.91
N SER A 414 -2.90 -16.25 -9.41
CA SER A 414 -1.75 -15.55 -9.96
C SER A 414 -1.53 -15.91 -11.43
N VAL A 415 -1.23 -14.91 -12.26
CA VAL A 415 -0.84 -15.11 -13.65
C VAL A 415 0.36 -16.05 -13.83
N HIS A 416 1.21 -16.19 -12.81
CA HIS A 416 2.35 -17.11 -12.81
C HIS A 416 1.98 -18.58 -12.91
N TYR A 417 0.71 -18.90 -12.66
CA TYR A 417 0.19 -20.26 -12.78
C TYR A 417 -0.44 -20.53 -14.14
N ARG A 418 -0.60 -19.51 -15.00
CA ARG A 418 -1.11 -19.69 -16.36
C ARG A 418 -0.10 -20.47 -17.19
N SER A 419 -0.60 -21.42 -17.97
CA SER A 419 0.20 -22.22 -18.89
C SER A 419 -0.63 -22.64 -20.09
N ASP A 420 0.08 -22.97 -21.16
CA ASP A 420 -0.51 -23.56 -22.37
C ASP A 420 -1.16 -24.92 -22.06
N GLU A 421 -2.40 -25.14 -22.53
CA GLU A 421 -3.16 -26.37 -22.26
C GLU A 421 -2.44 -27.62 -22.78
N ALA A 422 -1.82 -27.54 -23.96
CA ALA A 422 -1.21 -28.71 -24.60
C ALA A 422 0.03 -29.22 -23.86
N THR A 423 0.74 -28.32 -23.19
CA THR A 423 2.05 -28.61 -22.58
C THR A 423 2.06 -28.51 -21.06
N CYS A 424 1.10 -27.80 -20.45
CA CYS A 424 1.02 -27.48 -19.01
C CYS A 424 2.37 -27.01 -18.42
N THR A 425 3.17 -26.28 -19.21
CA THR A 425 4.55 -25.89 -18.84
C THR A 425 5.03 -24.52 -19.33
N ASP A 426 4.42 -23.88 -20.34
CA ASP A 426 4.84 -22.54 -20.81
C ASP A 426 4.12 -21.41 -20.07
N THR A 427 4.79 -20.80 -19.10
CA THR A 427 4.24 -19.71 -18.28
C THR A 427 4.48 -18.32 -18.86
N GLN A 428 5.53 -18.12 -19.67
CA GLN A 428 5.94 -16.77 -20.07
C GLN A 428 5.01 -16.17 -21.13
N LEU A 429 4.68 -16.95 -22.16
CA LEU A 429 3.78 -16.48 -23.23
C LEU A 429 2.39 -16.19 -22.67
N GLN A 430 1.90 -17.03 -21.76
CA GLN A 430 0.56 -16.89 -21.18
C GLN A 430 0.46 -15.72 -20.19
N VAL A 431 1.51 -15.44 -19.42
CA VAL A 431 1.61 -14.21 -18.61
C VAL A 431 1.56 -12.98 -19.50
N THR A 432 2.32 -13.00 -20.60
CA THR A 432 2.40 -11.88 -21.55
C THR A 432 1.07 -11.63 -22.25
N ASP A 433 0.40 -12.69 -22.72
CA ASP A 433 -0.91 -12.58 -23.36
C ASP A 433 -1.96 -12.00 -22.40
N ARG A 434 -2.01 -12.51 -21.16
CA ARG A 434 -2.94 -12.00 -20.16
C ARG A 434 -2.71 -10.53 -19.86
N LEU A 435 -1.46 -10.12 -19.64
CA LEU A 435 -1.12 -8.70 -19.43
C LEU A 435 -1.50 -7.84 -20.63
N SER A 436 -1.28 -8.34 -21.86
CA SER A 436 -1.61 -7.65 -23.10
C SER A 436 -3.11 -7.37 -23.21
N ARG A 437 -3.94 -8.36 -22.90
CA ARG A 437 -5.41 -8.23 -22.92
C ARG A 437 -5.91 -7.24 -21.87
N VAL A 438 -5.39 -7.33 -20.65
CA VAL A 438 -5.76 -6.41 -19.56
C VAL A 438 -5.35 -4.97 -19.89
N LEU A 439 -4.10 -4.76 -20.35
CA LEU A 439 -3.61 -3.42 -20.73
C LEU A 439 -4.35 -2.87 -21.95
N THR A 440 -4.69 -3.72 -22.94
CA THR A 440 -5.52 -3.32 -24.09
C THR A 440 -6.91 -2.88 -23.64
N TYR A 441 -7.53 -3.61 -22.70
CA TYR A 441 -8.80 -3.20 -22.09
C TYR A 441 -8.70 -1.86 -21.37
N PHE A 442 -7.55 -1.58 -20.73
CA PHE A 442 -7.24 -0.27 -20.14
C PHE A 442 -6.92 0.82 -21.18
N GLY A 443 -6.85 0.49 -22.46
CA GLY A 443 -6.54 1.43 -23.55
C GLY A 443 -5.04 1.63 -23.82
N TYR A 444 -4.19 0.77 -23.27
CA TYR A 444 -2.74 0.78 -23.51
C TYR A 444 -2.39 -0.17 -24.66
N ALA A 445 -1.77 0.39 -25.70
CA ALA A 445 -1.19 -0.36 -26.82
C ALA A 445 0.29 0.01 -27.08
N SER A 446 0.82 0.97 -26.32
CA SER A 446 2.20 1.46 -26.34
C SER A 446 2.47 2.22 -25.03
N ALA A 447 3.74 2.58 -24.78
CA ALA A 447 4.12 3.47 -23.70
C ALA A 447 3.26 4.76 -23.69
N GLN A 448 2.77 5.12 -22.49
CA GLN A 448 2.04 6.37 -22.24
C GLN A 448 2.73 7.13 -21.12
N SER A 449 2.79 8.46 -21.27
CA SER A 449 3.37 9.37 -20.30
C SER A 449 2.30 10.19 -19.60
N CYS A 450 2.52 10.38 -18.31
CA CYS A 450 1.73 11.22 -17.42
C CYS A 450 2.49 12.53 -17.22
N ILE A 451 1.77 13.58 -16.84
CA ILE A 451 2.33 14.92 -16.61
C ILE A 451 1.97 15.34 -15.19
N ASP A 452 2.89 16.01 -14.50
CA ASP A 452 2.60 16.66 -13.23
C ASP A 452 1.42 17.63 -13.35
N PRO A 453 0.27 17.32 -12.70
CA PRO A 453 -0.87 18.23 -12.73
C PRO A 453 -0.57 19.54 -11.99
N THR A 454 0.53 19.59 -11.23
CA THR A 454 1.00 20.75 -10.48
C THR A 454 2.19 21.46 -11.13
N ALA A 455 2.66 21.02 -12.31
CA ALA A 455 3.80 21.64 -13.01
C ALA A 455 3.61 23.16 -13.16
N GLY A 456 4.54 23.94 -12.59
CA GLY A 456 4.53 25.40 -12.66
C GLY A 456 3.52 26.10 -11.74
N LEU A 457 2.70 25.34 -11.01
CA LEU A 457 2.05 25.84 -9.80
C LEU A 457 3.14 25.77 -8.73
N GLY A 458 3.69 26.91 -8.32
CA GLY A 458 4.65 26.95 -7.22
C GLY A 458 3.98 26.50 -5.92
N ILE A 459 3.81 25.18 -5.76
CA ILE A 459 3.38 24.58 -4.51
C ILE A 459 4.65 24.58 -3.66
N GLY A 460 4.84 25.68 -2.93
CA GLY A 460 5.86 25.75 -1.91
C GLY A 460 5.67 24.61 -0.91
N ASP A 461 6.79 24.16 -0.35
CA ASP A 461 6.90 23.06 0.62
C ASP A 461 5.63 22.81 1.40
N ASP A 462 5.24 21.53 1.43
CA ASP A 462 4.21 20.98 2.28
C ASP A 462 4.29 21.58 3.68
N GLN A 463 3.54 22.66 3.91
CA GLN A 463 2.90 22.81 5.20
C GLN A 463 2.05 21.55 5.31
N PRO A 464 2.29 20.67 6.29
CA PRO A 464 1.48 19.48 6.45
C PRO A 464 0.04 19.96 6.50
N ARG A 465 -0.72 19.69 5.44
CA ARG A 465 -2.16 19.79 5.53
C ARG A 465 -2.51 18.71 6.53
N GLY A 466 -2.69 19.11 7.79
CA GLY A 466 -3.40 18.33 8.77
C GLY A 466 -4.59 17.74 8.03
N GLN A 467 -4.71 16.41 8.08
CA GLN A 467 -5.73 15.70 7.33
C GLN A 467 -7.03 16.45 7.53
N SER A 468 -7.56 17.04 6.45
CA SER A 468 -8.82 17.75 6.55
C SER A 468 -9.90 16.68 6.69
N PHE A 469 -10.13 16.21 7.92
CA PHE A 469 -11.22 15.30 8.20
C PHE A 469 -12.51 16.06 7.99
N ASN A 470 -13.19 15.88 6.86
CA ASN A 470 -14.53 16.44 6.73
C ASN A 470 -15.41 15.95 7.89
N VAL A 471 -16.32 16.80 8.37
CA VAL A 471 -17.26 16.43 9.43
C VAL A 471 -18.04 15.19 8.97
N ALA A 472 -17.79 14.06 9.62
CA ALA A 472 -18.36 12.76 9.24
C ALA A 472 -19.03 12.10 10.43
N LEU A 473 -20.20 11.50 10.21
CA LEU A 473 -20.96 10.77 11.23
C LEU A 473 -21.10 9.30 10.80
N SER A 474 -20.58 8.37 11.59
CA SER A 474 -20.62 6.93 11.32
C SER A 474 -21.99 6.32 11.61
N ASN A 475 -22.24 5.12 11.10
CA ASN A 475 -23.46 4.37 11.42
C ASN A 475 -23.46 3.95 12.90
N PHE A 476 -24.64 3.99 13.55
CA PHE A 476 -24.81 3.45 14.90
C PHE A 476 -24.54 1.95 14.91
N ALA A 477 -23.74 1.46 15.86
CA ALA A 477 -23.39 0.03 15.96
C ALA A 477 -23.51 -0.48 17.41
N PRO A 478 -24.23 -1.60 17.66
CA PRO A 478 -24.98 -2.39 16.70
C PRO A 478 -26.30 -1.72 16.28
N ASN A 479 -26.69 -1.91 15.02
CA ASN A 479 -28.01 -1.52 14.51
C ASN A 479 -28.64 -2.73 13.80
N PRO A 480 -29.71 -3.34 14.36
CA PRO A 480 -30.57 -2.82 15.43
C PRO A 480 -29.97 -2.91 16.84
N LEU A 481 -30.30 -1.95 17.71
CA LEU A 481 -30.03 -2.01 19.15
C LEU A 481 -31.05 -2.93 19.83
N THR A 482 -30.63 -4.14 20.20
CA THR A 482 -31.49 -5.18 20.80
C THR A 482 -31.29 -5.35 22.30
N ALA A 483 -30.07 -5.09 22.80
CA ALA A 483 -29.71 -5.09 24.21
C ALA A 483 -28.40 -4.33 24.45
N GLY A 484 -28.19 -3.81 25.66
CA GLY A 484 -26.96 -3.14 26.06
C GLY A 484 -26.84 -1.70 25.54
N ARG A 485 -25.64 -1.30 25.13
CA ARG A 485 -25.35 0.03 24.58
C ARG A 485 -24.77 -0.11 23.18
N GLY A 486 -25.11 0.84 22.31
CA GLY A 486 -24.45 1.00 21.01
C GLY A 486 -23.62 2.27 20.94
N LYS A 487 -22.83 2.38 19.88
CA LYS A 487 -21.81 3.38 19.64
C LYS A 487 -22.18 4.26 18.45
N VAL A 488 -22.01 5.57 18.62
CA VAL A 488 -21.96 6.59 17.58
C VAL A 488 -20.51 7.05 17.49
N SER A 489 -19.87 6.90 16.32
CA SER A 489 -18.57 7.51 16.05
C SER A 489 -18.74 8.70 15.10
N PHE A 490 -17.98 9.77 15.31
CA PHE A 490 -17.93 10.92 14.41
C PHE A 490 -16.51 11.45 14.29
N THR A 491 -16.21 12.15 13.20
CA THR A 491 -14.87 12.69 12.92
C THR A 491 -14.96 14.19 12.69
N LEU A 492 -14.03 14.97 13.25
CA LEU A 492 -13.93 16.42 13.07
C LEU A 492 -12.59 16.82 12.43
N SER A 493 -12.63 17.81 11.53
CA SER A 493 -11.43 18.40 10.87
C SER A 493 -10.52 19.13 11.83
N GLN A 494 -11.06 19.56 12.96
CA GLN A 494 -10.38 20.32 13.99
C GLN A 494 -11.18 20.22 15.28
N LYS A 495 -10.53 20.48 16.41
CA LYS A 495 -11.19 20.62 17.70
C LYS A 495 -12.31 21.67 17.62
N ALA A 496 -13.53 21.30 18.01
CA ALA A 496 -14.70 22.17 17.95
C ALA A 496 -15.77 21.79 18.97
N ASP A 497 -16.67 22.72 19.27
CA ASP A 497 -17.89 22.42 20.01
C ASP A 497 -18.81 21.55 19.15
N ALA A 498 -19.16 20.37 19.68
CA ALA A 498 -19.98 19.39 18.99
C ALA A 498 -21.13 18.91 19.88
N VAL A 499 -22.29 18.71 19.25
CA VAL A 499 -23.51 18.23 19.91
C VAL A 499 -24.03 17.00 19.18
N ILE A 500 -24.20 15.89 19.90
CA ILE A 500 -24.86 14.67 19.43
C ILE A 500 -26.21 14.52 20.12
N GLU A 501 -27.28 14.48 19.33
CA GLU A 501 -28.66 14.35 19.83
C GLU A 501 -29.41 13.21 19.15
N VAL A 502 -30.33 12.60 19.90
CA VAL A 502 -31.24 11.54 19.42
C VAL A 502 -32.66 12.06 19.35
N PHE A 503 -33.37 11.78 18.26
CA PHE A 503 -34.74 12.19 17.98
C PHE A 503 -35.62 10.99 17.64
N ASP A 504 -36.90 11.08 17.96
CA ASP A 504 -37.91 10.14 17.46
C ASP A 504 -38.40 10.53 16.04
N VAL A 505 -39.26 9.69 15.44
CA VAL A 505 -39.81 9.92 14.10
C VAL A 505 -40.63 11.19 13.94
N ASN A 506 -41.09 11.79 15.05
CA ASN A 506 -41.81 13.07 15.04
C ASN A 506 -40.87 14.26 15.21
N GLY A 507 -39.55 14.04 15.24
CA GLY A 507 -38.55 15.08 15.47
C GLY A 507 -38.47 15.54 16.92
N ARG A 508 -39.07 14.82 17.87
CA ARG A 508 -38.95 15.16 19.29
C ARG A 508 -37.60 14.69 19.82
N LEU A 509 -36.89 15.58 20.49
CA LEU A 509 -35.63 15.27 21.17
C LEU A 509 -35.87 14.23 22.27
N VAL A 510 -35.15 13.11 22.18
CA VAL A 510 -35.21 11.98 23.10
C VAL A 510 -34.12 12.11 24.16
N ARG A 511 -32.88 12.37 23.71
CA ARG A 511 -31.71 12.49 24.59
C ARG A 511 -30.54 13.18 23.87
N THR A 512 -29.80 14.01 24.59
CA THR A 512 -28.48 14.51 24.17
C THR A 512 -27.41 13.56 24.69
N LEU A 513 -26.57 13.05 23.79
CA LEU A 513 -25.53 12.07 24.12
C LEU A 513 -24.16 12.72 24.38
N PHE A 514 -23.91 13.84 23.71
CA PHE A 514 -22.66 14.60 23.82
C PHE A 514 -22.97 16.07 23.56
N ASP A 515 -22.41 16.95 24.39
CA ASP A 515 -22.54 18.41 24.31
C ASP A 515 -21.32 19.01 25.00
N SER A 516 -20.21 19.07 24.26
CA SER A 516 -18.90 19.49 24.77
C SER A 516 -17.95 19.76 23.59
N ILE A 517 -16.76 20.25 23.90
CA ILE A 517 -15.64 20.30 22.96
C ILE A 517 -15.21 18.86 22.63
N ALA A 518 -15.18 18.53 21.34
CA ALA A 518 -14.64 17.28 20.80
C ALA A 518 -13.27 17.55 20.16
N GLU A 519 -12.37 16.56 20.22
CA GLU A 519 -11.02 16.68 19.67
C GLU A 519 -11.01 16.49 18.14
N GLU A 520 -9.93 16.92 17.49
CA GLU A 520 -9.67 16.60 16.08
C GLU A 520 -9.57 15.08 15.87
N GLY A 521 -10.09 14.57 14.75
CA GLY A 521 -10.12 13.14 14.46
C GLY A 521 -11.35 12.42 15.01
N VAL A 522 -11.23 11.11 15.25
CA VAL A 522 -12.36 10.23 15.59
C VAL A 522 -12.76 10.35 17.06
N ASN A 523 -14.03 10.63 17.30
CA ASN A 523 -14.67 10.73 18.60
C ASN A 523 -15.77 9.66 18.74
N GLU A 524 -15.98 9.14 19.95
CA GLU A 524 -16.96 8.08 20.22
C GLU A 524 -17.91 8.43 21.35
N VAL A 525 -19.19 8.17 21.13
CA VAL A 525 -20.27 8.41 22.10
C VAL A 525 -21.17 7.19 22.18
N TYR A 526 -21.64 6.85 23.36
CA TYR A 526 -22.43 5.64 23.60
C TYR A 526 -23.87 5.97 23.97
N TRP A 527 -24.81 5.17 23.49
CA TRP A 527 -26.22 5.25 23.86
C TRP A 527 -26.76 3.88 24.27
N ASP A 528 -27.46 3.84 25.40
CA ASP A 528 -28.05 2.65 26.02
C ASP A 528 -29.53 2.44 25.67
N GLY A 529 -30.05 3.20 24.69
CA GLY A 529 -31.46 3.10 24.29
C GLY A 529 -32.43 3.68 25.32
N THR A 530 -32.00 4.65 26.13
CA THR A 530 -32.87 5.36 27.10
C THR A 530 -33.07 6.83 26.77
N ASP A 531 -34.19 7.39 27.23
CA ASP A 531 -34.50 8.83 27.13
C ASP A 531 -33.79 9.66 28.21
N ALA A 532 -34.03 10.98 28.21
CA ALA A 532 -33.45 11.91 29.19
C ALA A 532 -33.83 11.60 30.67
N SER A 533 -34.88 10.82 30.92
CA SER A 533 -35.27 10.37 32.27
C SER A 533 -34.62 9.04 32.69
N GLY A 534 -33.86 8.41 31.79
CA GLY A 534 -33.27 7.09 31.99
C GLY A 534 -34.25 5.94 31.71
N ALA A 535 -35.44 6.22 31.16
CA ALA A 535 -36.41 5.21 30.79
C ALA A 535 -36.08 4.64 29.40
N SER A 536 -36.21 3.32 29.23
CA SER A 536 -36.00 2.66 27.93
C SER A 536 -36.99 3.19 26.89
N VAL A 537 -36.47 3.51 25.70
CA VAL A 537 -37.30 3.96 24.58
C VAL A 537 -38.01 2.78 23.92
N ALA A 538 -39.16 3.03 23.30
CA ALA A 538 -39.93 1.99 22.60
C ALA A 538 -39.16 1.41 21.39
N SER A 539 -39.53 0.20 20.96
CA SER A 539 -39.04 -0.32 19.67
C SER A 539 -39.48 0.59 18.52
N GLY A 540 -38.55 0.98 17.66
CA GLY A 540 -38.83 1.92 16.58
C GLY A 540 -37.59 2.50 15.92
N VAL A 541 -37.82 3.33 14.91
CA VAL A 541 -36.77 4.09 14.21
C VAL A 541 -36.50 5.37 14.99
N TYR A 542 -35.22 5.65 15.20
CA TYR A 542 -34.72 6.89 15.80
C TYR A 542 -33.71 7.54 14.87
N PHE A 543 -33.55 8.85 14.99
CA PHE A 543 -32.54 9.61 14.28
C PHE A 543 -31.51 10.11 15.27
N TYR A 544 -30.24 10.17 14.87
CA TYR A 544 -29.21 10.87 15.63
C TYR A 544 -28.52 11.89 14.74
N GLN A 545 -28.19 13.03 15.31
CA GLN A 545 -27.66 14.19 14.61
C GLN A 545 -26.40 14.67 15.31
N LEU A 546 -25.37 14.96 14.51
CA LEU A 546 -24.21 15.76 14.88
C LEU A 546 -24.44 17.20 14.42
N ARG A 547 -24.21 18.15 15.31
CA ARG A 547 -24.04 19.57 15.00
C ARG A 547 -22.67 20.03 15.46
N VAL A 548 -22.00 20.82 14.64
CA VAL A 548 -20.69 21.41 14.93
C VAL A 548 -20.81 22.93 14.88
N GLU A 549 -20.00 23.64 15.68
CA GLU A 549 -20.00 25.12 15.78
C GLU A 549 -19.92 25.84 14.43
N ASN A 550 -19.18 25.27 13.47
CA ASN A 550 -19.00 25.82 12.12
C ASN A 550 -20.28 25.80 11.26
N GLY A 551 -21.38 25.24 11.76
CA GLY A 551 -22.68 25.14 11.09
C GLY A 551 -22.94 23.80 10.42
N ASP A 552 -21.96 22.89 10.38
CA ASP A 552 -22.15 21.56 9.80
C ASP A 552 -23.13 20.74 10.62
N THR A 553 -24.07 20.11 9.92
CA THR A 553 -25.11 19.26 10.53
C THR A 553 -25.26 17.98 9.72
N VAL A 554 -25.01 16.85 10.36
CA VAL A 554 -25.13 15.52 9.73
C VAL A 554 -26.07 14.66 10.57
N ALA A 555 -27.05 14.01 9.94
CA ALA A 555 -28.00 13.15 10.63
C ALA A 555 -28.08 11.77 9.99
N LYS A 556 -28.29 10.75 10.82
CA LYS A 556 -28.45 9.35 10.43
C LYS A 556 -29.58 8.70 11.23
N LYS A 557 -29.99 7.50 10.83
CA LYS A 557 -31.06 6.73 11.49
C LYS A 557 -30.52 5.47 12.14
N MET A 558 -31.21 5.00 13.18
CA MET A 558 -30.97 3.74 13.86
C MET A 558 -32.29 3.06 14.22
N LEU A 559 -32.26 1.75 14.43
CA LEU A 559 -33.40 0.94 14.84
C LEU A 559 -33.17 0.44 16.26
N VAL A 560 -34.16 0.63 17.13
CA VAL A 560 -34.19 0.07 18.48
C VAL A 560 -35.24 -1.05 18.54
N ILE A 561 -34.90 -2.16 19.18
CA ILE A 561 -35.80 -3.29 19.41
C ILE A 561 -35.74 -3.64 20.90
N GLN A 562 -36.79 -3.31 21.64
CA GLN A 562 -36.99 -3.78 23.01
C GLN A 562 -37.51 -5.22 22.97
N ASN A 563 -36.77 -6.15 23.60
CA ASN A 563 -37.25 -7.51 23.85
C ASN A 563 -38.35 -7.44 24.92
N GLY A 564 -39.60 -7.28 24.48
CA GLY A 564 -40.75 -7.41 25.36
C GLY A 564 -40.87 -8.85 25.85
N GLY A 565 -40.67 -9.06 27.15
CA GLY A 565 -41.05 -10.30 27.82
C GLY A 565 -42.55 -10.54 27.63
N ARG A 566 -42.87 -11.65 26.97
CA ARG A 566 -44.05 -12.46 27.27
C ARG A 566 -43.57 -13.78 27.85
#